data_AF-A0AAW5SIM8-F1
#
_entry.id   AF-A0AAW5SIM8-F1
#
_cell.length_a   1.000
_cell.length_b   1.000
_cell.length_c   1.000
_cell.angle_alpha   90.00
_cell.angle_beta   90.00
_cell.angle_gamma   90.00
#
_symmetry.space_group_name_H-M   'P 1'
#
loop_
_entity.id
_entity.type
_entity.pdbx_description
1 polymer ?
#
loop_
_entity_poly.entity_id
_entity_poly.type
_entity_poly.pdbx_seq_one_letter_code
_entity_poly.pdbx_strand_id
1 'polypeptide(L)' 'MAVFDRRHQTYRDGAGEIVAPLNQVRFERRSRLLTSSLVAVTPSSTRTLMRGNVFSGGIGMLDRVLTAAAHRV' A
#
# COMPACT_ATOMS: atom_id res chain seq x y z
N MET A 1 11.81 4.15 -0.50
CA MET A 1 10.63 3.67 0.26
C MET A 1 9.40 4.45 -0.18
N ALA A 2 8.21 3.84 -0.23
CA ALA A 2 6.99 4.57 -0.57
C ALA A 2 6.48 5.40 0.62
N VAL A 3 5.92 6.58 0.36
CA VAL A 3 5.63 7.60 1.39
C VAL A 3 4.26 8.25 1.17
N PHE A 4 3.57 8.58 2.26
CA PHE A 4 2.39 9.44 2.26
C PHE A 4 2.82 10.90 2.42
N ASP A 5 2.77 11.67 1.34
CA ASP A 5 2.96 13.12 1.40
C ASP A 5 1.64 13.78 1.82
N ARG A 6 1.51 14.03 3.13
CA ARG A 6 0.31 14.64 3.73
C ARG A 6 0.19 16.13 3.39
N ARG A 7 1.29 16.81 3.05
CA ARG A 7 1.25 18.23 2.67
C ARG A 7 0.60 18.39 1.30
N HIS A 8 0.94 17.53 0.36
CA HIS A 8 0.40 17.58 -1.00
C HIS A 8 -0.75 16.59 -1.23
N GLN A 9 -1.12 15.81 -0.21
CA GLN A 9 -2.14 14.77 -0.29
C GLN A 9 -1.86 13.73 -1.40
N THR A 10 -0.60 13.32 -1.55
CA THR A 10 -0.14 12.37 -2.60
C THR A 10 0.54 11.14 -2.03
N TYR A 11 0.34 10.00 -2.69
CA TYR A 11 1.15 8.80 -2.50
C TYR A 11 2.36 8.83 -3.44
N ARG A 12 3.55 8.70 -2.86
CA ARG A 12 4.82 8.71 -3.58
C ARG A 12 5.52 7.37 -3.49
N ASP A 13 6.23 6.99 -4.53
CA ASP A 13 6.95 5.72 -4.55
C ASP A 13 8.37 5.80 -3.97
N GLY A 14 9.13 4.72 -4.14
CA GLY A 14 10.49 4.59 -3.62
C GLY A 14 11.49 5.59 -4.16
N ALA A 15 11.23 6.17 -5.34
CA ALA A 15 12.06 7.19 -5.98
C ALA A 15 11.56 8.61 -5.68
N GLY A 16 10.42 8.75 -4.98
CA GLY A 16 9.80 10.04 -4.67
C GLY A 16 8.81 10.53 -5.72
N GLU A 17 8.56 9.73 -6.76
CA GLU A 17 7.61 10.05 -7.84
C GLU A 17 6.17 9.98 -7.34
N ILE A 18 5.33 10.91 -7.80
CA ILE A 18 3.91 10.95 -7.47
C ILE A 18 3.20 9.82 -8.22
N VAL A 19 2.61 8.89 -7.47
CA VAL A 19 1.87 7.75 -8.03
C VAL A 19 0.40 8.11 -8.22
N ALA A 20 -0.23 8.69 -7.19
CA ALA A 20 -1.63 9.09 -7.20
C ALA A 20 -1.96 10.00 -5.99
N PRO A 21 -3.08 10.75 -6.03
CA PRO A 21 -3.69 11.36 -4.85
C PRO A 21 -4.00 10.32 -3.74
N LEU A 22 -3.79 10.67 -2.46
CA LEU A 22 -4.00 9.76 -1.32
C LEU A 22 -5.44 9.24 -1.22
N ASN A 23 -6.43 10.07 -1.55
CA ASN A 23 -7.85 9.68 -1.53
C ASN A 23 -8.22 8.68 -2.65
N GLN A 24 -7.36 8.50 -3.66
CA GLN A 24 -7.55 7.55 -4.76
C GLN A 24 -6.72 6.27 -4.59
N VAL A 25 -5.92 6.19 -3.52
CA VAL A 25 -5.08 5.03 -3.25
C VAL A 25 -5.82 4.08 -2.31
N ARG A 26 -5.99 2.84 -2.75
CA ARG A 26 -6.57 1.76 -1.92
C ARG A 26 -5.50 0.73 -1.61
N PHE A 27 -5.42 0.32 -0.35
CA PHE A 27 -4.51 -0.76 0.07
C PHE A 27 -5.29 -2.07 0.15
N GLU A 28 -4.82 -3.07 -0.58
CA GLU A 28 -5.47 -4.38 -0.65
C GLU A 28 -4.52 -5.49 -0.23
N ARG A 29 -5.08 -6.47 0.47
CA ARG A 29 -4.46 -7.78 0.67
C ARG A 29 -4.83 -8.70 -0.47
N ARG A 30 -3.82 -9.28 -1.11
CA ARG A 30 -3.99 -10.37 -2.09
C ARG A 30 -3.35 -11.63 -1.55
N SER A 31 -4.18 -12.53 -1.03
CA SER A 31 -3.74 -13.83 -0.50
C SER A 31 -3.79 -14.90 -1.58
N ARG A 32 -2.77 -15.76 -1.60
CA ARG A 32 -2.69 -17.05 -2.29
C ARG A 32 -2.31 -18.11 -1.26
N LEU A 33 -2.47 -19.39 -1.61
CA LEU A 33 -2.36 -20.54 -0.70
C LEU A 33 -1.42 -20.37 0.51
N LEU A 34 -0.13 -20.09 0.28
CA LEU A 34 0.87 -19.91 1.33
C LEU A 34 1.52 -18.51 1.33
N THR A 35 0.99 -17.59 0.53
CA THR A 35 1.58 -16.27 0.31
C THR A 35 0.55 -15.16 0.41
N SER A 36 1.01 -13.98 0.81
CA SER A 36 0.16 -12.80 0.85
C SER A 36 0.95 -11.61 0.33
N SER A 37 0.29 -10.77 -0.45
CA SER A 37 0.86 -9.54 -1.00
C SER A 37 0.04 -8.36 -0.52
N LEU A 38 0.72 -7.31 -0.09
CA LEU A 38 0.15 -6.00 0.12
C LEU A 38 0.33 -5.20 -1.17
N VAL A 39 -0.76 -4.71 -1.74
CA VAL A 39 -0.73 -3.90 -2.96
C VAL A 39 -1.37 -2.53 -2.74
N ALA A 40 -0.80 -1.50 -3.35
CA ALA A 40 -1.45 -0.21 -3.55
C ALA A 40 -2.14 -0.22 -4.93
N VAL A 41 -3.45 -0.06 -4.93
CA VAL A 41 -4.28 0.09 -6.12
C VAL A 41 -4.53 1.57 -6.34
N THR A 42 -4.16 2.05 -7.52
CA THR A 42 -4.35 3.43 -7.96
C THR A 42 -5.08 3.43 -9.31
N PRO A 43 -5.63 4.56 -9.77
CA PRO A 43 -6.31 4.61 -11.06
C PRO A 43 -5.42 4.21 -12.25
N SER A 44 -4.12 4.49 -12.18
CA SER A 44 -3.17 4.21 -13.26
C SER A 44 -2.57 2.80 -13.20
N SER A 45 -2.40 2.24 -12.01
CA SER A 45 -1.71 0.96 -11.85
C SER A 45 -1.94 0.30 -10.47
N THR A 46 -1.63 -0.99 -10.39
CA THR A 46 -1.47 -1.70 -9.12
C THR A 46 0.01 -1.94 -8.84
N ARG A 47 0.50 -1.59 -7.66
CA ARG A 47 1.91 -1.79 -7.26
C ARG A 47 2.00 -2.65 -6.01
N THR A 48 2.90 -3.65 -6.03
CA THR A 48 3.15 -4.50 -4.86
C THR A 48 4.13 -3.79 -3.92
N LEU A 49 3.74 -3.62 -2.66
CA LEU A 49 4.54 -2.95 -1.63
C LEU A 49 5.36 -3.96 -0.82
N MET A 50 4.72 -5.07 -0.50
CA MET A 50 5.32 -6.13 0.30
C MET A 50 4.75 -7.48 -0.12
N ARG A 51 5.61 -8.50 -0.10
CA ARG A 51 5.24 -9.91 -0.17
C ARG A 51 5.65 -10.58 1.12
N GLY A 52 4.72 -11.32 1.71
CA GLY A 52 4.96 -12.18 2.85
C GLY A 52 4.50 -13.60 2.56
N ASN A 53 5.04 -14.55 3.30
CA ASN A 53 4.61 -15.94 3.27
C ASN A 53 4.30 -16.41 4.69
N VAL A 54 3.67 -17.57 4.82
CA VAL A 54 3.27 -18.10 6.15
C VAL A 54 4.47 -18.32 7.08
N PHE A 55 5.66 -18.62 6.54
CA PHE A 55 6.87 -18.83 7.32
C PHE A 55 7.51 -17.53 7.81
N SER A 56 7.24 -16.41 7.13
CA SER A 56 7.70 -15.07 7.52
C SER A 56 6.64 -14.27 8.31
N GLY A 57 5.52 -14.90 8.70
CA GLY A 57 4.40 -14.22 9.36
C GLY A 57 3.47 -13.43 8.42
N GLY A 58 3.61 -13.57 7.10
CA GLY A 58 2.76 -12.92 6.10
C GLY A 58 2.91 -11.39 6.06
N ILE A 59 1.80 -10.69 5.80
CA ILE A 59 1.74 -9.22 5.77
C ILE A 59 0.99 -8.62 7.00
N GLY A 60 0.72 -9.42 8.04
CA GLY A 60 0.09 -8.93 9.28
C GLY A 60 -1.29 -8.31 9.09
N MET A 61 -1.51 -7.07 9.54
CA MET A 61 -2.72 -6.24 9.27
C MET A 61 -2.38 -4.96 8.49
N LEU A 62 -1.29 -4.97 7.72
CA LEU A 62 -0.73 -3.76 7.10
C LEU A 62 -1.72 -3.06 6.16
N ASP A 63 -2.60 -3.81 5.47
CA ASP A 63 -3.66 -3.24 4.64
C ASP A 63 -4.58 -2.30 5.44
N ARG A 64 -4.98 -2.71 6.64
CA ARG A 64 -5.85 -1.92 7.53
C ARG A 64 -5.13 -0.69 8.08
N VAL A 65 -3.90 -0.88 8.54
CA VAL A 65 -3.09 0.22 9.12
C VAL A 65 -2.80 1.28 8.07
N LEU A 66 -2.42 0.89 6.85
CA LEU A 66 -2.14 1.84 5.77
C LEU A 66 -3.40 2.53 5.27
N THR A 67 -4.53 1.81 5.18
CA THR A 67 -5.83 2.43 4.85
C THR A 67 -6.22 3.48 5.90
N ALA A 68 -6.12 3.13 7.18
CA ALA A 68 -6.38 4.08 8.27
C ALA A 68 -5.42 5.27 8.21
N ALA A 69 -4.13 5.04 7.97
CA ALA A 69 -3.14 6.10 7.85
C ALA A 69 -3.33 6.97 6.60
N ALA A 70 -3.88 6.46 5.50
CA ALA A 70 -4.12 7.26 4.30
C ALA A 70 -5.35 8.16 4.42
N HIS A 71 -6.37 7.73 5.19
CA HIS A 71 -7.66 8.42 5.27
C HIS A 71 -7.94 9.09 6.63
N ARG A 72 -7.05 8.96 7.62
CA ARG A 72 -7.17 9.70 8.88
C ARG A 72 -6.72 11.15 8.66
N VAL A 73 -7.71 12.05 8.73
CA VAL A 73 -7.56 13.51 8.72
C VAL A 73 -7.13 13.98 10.10
#